data_AF-A0A7X0CH64-F1
#
_entry.id   AF-A0A7X0CH64-F1
#
_cell.length_a   1.000
_cell.length_b   1.000
_cell.length_c   1.000
_cell.angle_alpha   90.00
_cell.angle_beta   90.00
_cell.angle_gamma   90.00
#
_symmetry.space_group_name_H-M   'P 1'
#
loop_
_entity.id
_entity.type
_entity.pdbx_description
1 polymer ?
#
loop_
_entity_poly.entity_id
_entity_poly.type
_entity_poly.pdbx_seq_one_letter_code
_entity_poly.pdbx_strand_id
1 'polypeptide(L)'
;MEQLYTKFKSTPTTVDYCVSFYNENSILINNVSGFNTEYDVLCFTEMYYGCINSLVQRNQYNKAIDSIVRVLPVLENGIAKFNINKPKFHHYVWLLWQQGIAYYYLKDYSQSIGLFTTVNKYEPDNDKAKEWLERSKTDRLAKYPFVLWILVLIFTAGSFFGKNYITHNIRSFVLLITFLILLSTILLEFYIRRKRLRVKR
;
A
#
# COMPACT_ATOMS: atom_id res chain seq x y z
N MET A 1 16.10 -26.17 -3.37
CA MET A 1 14.74 -25.58 -3.32
C MET A 1 13.71 -26.60 -2.84
N GLU A 2 13.65 -27.80 -3.42
CA GLU A 2 12.71 -28.85 -3.02
C GLU A 2 12.73 -29.19 -1.52
N GLN A 3 13.90 -29.39 -0.92
CA GLN A 3 14.04 -29.62 0.53
C GLN A 3 13.49 -28.46 1.39
N LEU A 4 13.58 -27.22 0.89
CA LEU A 4 13.08 -26.03 1.59
C LEU A 4 11.54 -26.04 1.63
N TYR A 5 10.90 -26.40 0.52
CA TYR A 5 9.44 -26.52 0.44
C TYR A 5 8.91 -27.62 1.35
N THR A 6 9.57 -28.79 1.34
CA THR A 6 9.18 -29.92 2.20
C THR A 6 9.31 -29.55 3.67
N LYS A 7 10.40 -28.88 4.07
CA LYS A 7 10.58 -28.38 5.43
C LYS A 7 9.45 -27.42 5.82
N PHE A 8 9.11 -26.47 4.95
CA PHE A 8 8.03 -25.51 5.20
C PHE A 8 6.65 -26.19 5.34
N LYS A 9 6.32 -27.13 4.46
CA LYS A 9 5.02 -27.84 4.46
C LYS A 9 4.87 -28.81 5.63
N SER A 10 5.98 -29.32 6.17
CA SER A 10 5.96 -30.29 7.28
C SER A 10 5.60 -29.72 8.65
N THR A 11 5.59 -28.38 8.80
CA THR A 11 5.36 -27.70 10.08
C THR A 11 4.09 -26.85 10.03
N PRO A 12 3.31 -26.73 11.12
CA PRO A 12 2.15 -25.85 11.14
C PRO A 12 2.54 -24.41 10.80
N THR A 13 1.82 -23.80 9.85
CA THR A 13 2.09 -22.46 9.31
C THR A 13 1.66 -21.36 10.30
N THR A 14 2.28 -21.32 11.48
CA THR A 14 2.08 -20.23 12.44
C THR A 14 2.84 -18.99 12.01
N VAL A 15 2.37 -17.82 12.43
CA VAL A 15 3.04 -16.53 12.13
C VAL A 15 4.49 -16.53 12.61
N ASP A 16 4.74 -17.07 13.81
CA ASP A 16 6.08 -17.14 14.40
C ASP A 16 7.00 -18.09 13.66
N TYR A 17 6.50 -19.26 13.29
CA TYR A 17 7.27 -20.19 12.48
C TYR A 17 7.65 -19.57 11.15
N CYS A 18 6.72 -18.92 10.45
CA CYS A 18 6.98 -18.33 9.14
C CYS A 18 8.00 -17.18 9.20
N VAL A 19 7.95 -16.35 10.23
CA VAL A 19 8.92 -15.26 10.42
C VAL A 19 10.31 -15.84 10.72
N SER A 20 10.41 -16.81 11.63
CA SER A 20 11.69 -17.47 11.96
C SER A 20 12.26 -18.19 10.75
N PHE A 21 11.43 -18.97 10.05
CA PHE A 21 11.79 -19.66 8.82
C PHE A 21 12.29 -18.68 7.75
N TYR A 22 11.59 -17.56 7.54
CA TYR A 22 12.03 -16.54 6.60
C TYR A 22 13.39 -15.97 6.99
N ASN A 23 13.59 -15.61 8.26
CA ASN A 23 14.86 -15.02 8.71
C ASN A 23 16.03 -16.00 8.53
N GLU A 24 15.85 -17.26 8.92
CA GLU A 24 16.85 -18.33 8.79
C GLU A 24 17.23 -18.60 7.33
N ASN A 25 16.28 -18.44 6.40
CA ASN A 25 16.45 -18.82 4.99
C ASN A 25 16.47 -17.60 4.05
N SER A 26 16.52 -16.38 4.59
CA SER A 26 16.36 -15.13 3.85
C SER A 26 17.38 -14.98 2.72
N ILE A 27 18.62 -15.42 2.92
CA ILE A 27 19.66 -15.40 1.87
C ILE A 27 19.26 -16.28 0.69
N LEU A 28 18.75 -17.48 0.93
CA LEU A 28 18.33 -18.40 -0.13
C LEU A 28 17.07 -17.91 -0.83
N ILE A 29 16.08 -17.45 -0.06
CA ILE A 29 14.80 -16.96 -0.58
C ILE A 29 15.01 -15.70 -1.44
N ASN A 30 15.81 -14.74 -0.97
CA ASN A 30 16.02 -13.46 -1.64
C ASN A 30 16.97 -13.51 -2.84
N ASN A 31 17.75 -14.60 -2.98
CA ASN A 31 18.68 -14.81 -4.08
C ASN A 31 18.20 -15.90 -5.06
N VAL A 32 16.91 -16.24 -5.05
CA VAL A 32 16.36 -17.17 -6.06
C VAL A 32 16.55 -16.54 -7.44
N SER A 33 17.13 -17.29 -8.38
CA SER A 33 17.48 -16.78 -9.73
C SER A 33 16.52 -17.25 -10.83
N GLY A 34 15.72 -18.28 -10.55
CA GLY A 34 14.76 -18.83 -11.49
C GLY A 34 14.12 -20.14 -11.01
N PHE A 35 13.29 -20.71 -11.88
CA PHE A 35 12.53 -21.93 -11.60
C PHE A 35 12.69 -22.94 -12.74
N ASN A 36 12.83 -24.22 -12.38
CA ASN A 36 13.03 -25.30 -13.33
C ASN A 36 11.70 -25.87 -13.82
N THR A 37 10.71 -25.91 -12.93
CA THR A 37 9.38 -26.44 -13.22
C THR A 37 8.28 -25.46 -12.82
N GLU A 38 7.08 -25.64 -13.39
CA GLU A 38 5.87 -24.94 -12.93
C GLU A 38 5.61 -25.23 -11.44
N TYR A 39 5.81 -26.48 -11.01
CA TYR A 39 5.64 -26.90 -9.63
C TYR A 39 6.53 -26.11 -8.66
N ASP A 40 7.78 -25.79 -9.05
CA ASP A 40 8.67 -24.96 -8.24
C ASP A 40 8.12 -23.55 -8.05
N VAL A 41 7.55 -22.96 -9.10
CA VAL A 41 6.93 -21.63 -9.03
C VAL A 41 5.76 -21.64 -8.05
N LEU A 42 4.89 -22.65 -8.16
CA LEU A 42 3.72 -22.79 -7.29
C LEU A 42 4.13 -22.95 -5.83
N CYS A 43 5.01 -23.92 -5.53
CA CYS A 43 5.46 -24.19 -4.16
C CYS A 43 6.24 -23.03 -3.55
N PHE A 44 7.11 -22.38 -4.34
CA PHE A 44 7.84 -21.22 -3.87
C PHE A 44 6.89 -20.07 -3.56
N THR A 45 5.93 -19.77 -4.44
CA THR A 45 5.00 -18.65 -4.22
C THR A 45 4.12 -18.91 -3.01
N GLU A 46 3.64 -20.14 -2.80
CA GLU A 46 2.87 -20.54 -1.63
C GLU A 46 3.67 -20.31 -0.33
N MET A 47 4.90 -20.84 -0.25
CA MET A 47 5.80 -20.65 0.88
C MET A 47 6.11 -19.17 1.11
N TYR A 48 6.45 -18.47 0.04
CA TYR A 48 6.87 -17.08 0.08
C TYR A 48 5.73 -16.17 0.53
N TYR A 49 4.53 -16.38 0.00
CA TYR A 49 3.31 -15.72 0.48
C TYR A 49 3.12 -15.91 1.98
N GLY A 50 3.27 -17.13 2.51
CA GLY A 50 3.13 -17.40 3.95
C GLY A 50 4.13 -16.60 4.80
N CYS A 51 5.38 -16.51 4.34
CA CYS A 51 6.43 -15.70 4.96
C CYS A 51 6.07 -14.20 4.94
N ILE A 52 5.72 -13.67 3.77
CA ILE A 52 5.38 -12.25 3.59
C ILE A 52 4.15 -11.86 4.41
N ASN A 53 3.09 -12.66 4.37
CA ASN A 53 1.89 -12.43 5.18
C ASN A 53 2.23 -12.36 6.67
N SER A 54 3.12 -13.23 7.14
CA SER A 54 3.56 -13.24 8.55
C SER A 54 4.39 -12.01 8.91
N LEU A 55 5.26 -11.53 8.00
CA LEU A 55 5.98 -10.26 8.17
C LEU A 55 5.02 -9.07 8.25
N VAL A 56 4.00 -9.03 7.38
CA VAL A 56 2.97 -7.97 7.36
C VAL A 56 2.15 -7.99 8.65
N GLN A 57 1.73 -9.17 9.13
CA GLN A 57 1.01 -9.31 10.41
C GLN A 57 1.86 -8.87 11.62
N ARG A 58 3.18 -9.01 11.54
CA ARG A 58 4.14 -8.51 12.53
C ARG A 58 4.52 -7.03 12.31
N ASN A 59 3.82 -6.32 11.43
CA ASN A 59 4.08 -4.92 11.06
C ASN A 59 5.50 -4.67 10.50
N GLN A 60 6.17 -5.71 10.00
CA GLN A 60 7.51 -5.62 9.41
C GLN A 60 7.42 -5.20 7.93
N TYR A 61 6.72 -4.10 7.65
CA TYR A 61 6.35 -3.69 6.28
C TYR A 61 7.56 -3.40 5.38
N ASN A 62 8.59 -2.73 5.90
CA ASN A 62 9.82 -2.45 5.15
C ASN A 62 10.49 -3.75 4.70
N LYS A 63 10.68 -4.70 5.62
CA LYS A 63 11.27 -6.02 5.30
C LYS A 63 10.43 -6.79 4.29
N ALA A 64 9.11 -6.76 4.44
CA ALA A 64 8.21 -7.40 3.48
C ALA A 64 8.37 -6.80 2.08
N ILE A 65 8.34 -5.46 1.95
CA ILE A 65 8.50 -4.78 0.66
C ILE A 65 9.88 -5.04 0.04
N ASP A 66 10.95 -4.89 0.82
CA ASP A 66 12.32 -5.11 0.34
C ASP A 66 12.50 -6.51 -0.22
N SER A 67 11.92 -7.51 0.47
CA SER A 67 11.89 -8.89 0.00
C SER A 67 11.09 -9.02 -1.30
N ILE A 68 9.85 -8.53 -1.33
CA ILE A 68 8.96 -8.65 -2.49
C ILE A 68 9.59 -8.02 -3.71
N VAL A 69 10.16 -6.82 -3.61
CA VAL A 69 10.79 -6.10 -4.73
C VAL A 69 11.95 -6.90 -5.34
N ARG A 70 12.72 -7.64 -4.53
CA ARG A 70 13.81 -8.50 -5.03
C ARG A 70 13.31 -9.74 -5.75
N VAL A 71 12.31 -10.41 -5.16
CA VAL A 71 11.87 -11.74 -5.60
C VAL A 71 10.82 -11.67 -6.72
N LEU A 72 9.99 -10.62 -6.73
CA LEU A 72 8.86 -10.50 -7.66
C LEU A 72 9.28 -10.58 -9.13
N PRO A 73 10.36 -9.93 -9.62
CA PRO A 73 10.77 -10.06 -11.02
C PRO A 73 11.11 -11.51 -11.41
N VAL A 74 11.79 -12.25 -10.52
CA VAL A 74 12.14 -13.65 -10.76
C VAL A 74 10.90 -14.53 -10.78
N LEU A 75 9.95 -14.24 -9.88
CA LEU A 75 8.66 -14.91 -9.85
C LEU A 75 7.84 -14.65 -11.12
N GLU A 76 7.77 -13.39 -11.57
CA GLU A 76 7.06 -13.03 -12.80
C GLU A 76 7.69 -13.67 -14.04
N ASN A 77 9.02 -13.78 -14.09
CA ASN A 77 9.72 -14.51 -15.14
C ASN A 77 9.36 -16.00 -15.13
N GLY A 78 9.27 -16.63 -13.95
CA GLY A 78 8.80 -18.01 -13.80
C GLY A 78 7.37 -18.19 -14.29
N ILE A 79 6.46 -17.31 -13.84
CA ILE A 79 5.06 -17.29 -14.26
C ILE A 79 4.93 -17.18 -15.79
N ALA A 80 5.70 -16.28 -16.41
CA ALA A 80 5.71 -16.11 -17.86
C ALA A 80 6.28 -17.34 -18.57
N LYS A 81 7.42 -17.87 -18.11
CA LYS A 81 8.09 -19.05 -18.69
C LYS A 81 7.17 -20.27 -18.76
N PHE A 82 6.33 -20.48 -17.75
CA PHE A 82 5.42 -21.62 -17.67
C PHE A 82 3.96 -21.28 -18.02
N ASN A 83 3.70 -20.09 -18.59
CA ASN A 83 2.36 -19.64 -19.00
C ASN A 83 1.30 -19.71 -17.88
N ILE A 84 1.70 -19.50 -16.62
CA ILE A 84 0.78 -19.52 -15.48
C ILE A 84 -0.15 -18.30 -15.57
N ASN A 85 -1.45 -18.54 -15.48
CA ASN A 85 -2.44 -17.47 -15.52
C ASN A 85 -2.42 -16.64 -14.22
N LYS A 86 -1.80 -15.45 -14.27
CA LYS A 86 -1.68 -14.51 -13.13
C LYS A 86 -3.00 -14.30 -12.37
N PRO A 87 -4.12 -13.88 -13.02
CA PRO A 87 -5.40 -13.72 -12.34
C PRO A 87 -5.89 -14.95 -11.57
N LYS A 88 -5.66 -16.16 -12.10
CA LYS A 88 -6.08 -17.41 -11.46
C LYS A 88 -5.08 -17.94 -10.43
N PHE A 89 -3.88 -17.37 -10.39
CA PHE A 89 -2.84 -17.80 -9.46
C PHE A 89 -3.00 -17.11 -8.10
N HIS A 90 -3.83 -17.71 -7.25
CA HIS A 90 -4.27 -17.12 -5.98
C HIS A 90 -3.13 -16.60 -5.10
N HIS A 91 -2.06 -17.39 -4.89
CA HIS A 91 -0.93 -16.96 -4.05
C HIS A 91 -0.18 -15.76 -4.62
N TYR A 92 -0.12 -15.62 -5.95
CA TYR A 92 0.46 -14.45 -6.59
C TYR A 92 -0.42 -13.21 -6.39
N VAL A 93 -1.74 -13.33 -6.59
CA VAL A 93 -2.68 -12.22 -6.32
C VAL A 93 -2.61 -11.80 -4.85
N TRP A 94 -2.53 -12.75 -3.93
CA TRP A 94 -2.36 -12.48 -2.50
C TRP A 94 -1.00 -11.89 -2.16
N LEU A 95 0.06 -12.21 -2.89
CA LEU A 95 1.34 -11.55 -2.72
C LEU A 95 1.24 -10.05 -3.08
N LEU A 96 0.58 -9.71 -4.19
CA LEU A 96 0.30 -8.31 -4.56
C LEU A 96 -0.58 -7.61 -3.52
N TRP A 97 -1.56 -8.32 -2.97
CA TRP A 97 -2.38 -7.83 -1.87
C TRP A 97 -1.55 -7.46 -0.64
N GLN A 98 -0.69 -8.37 -0.18
CA GLN A 98 0.18 -8.14 0.99
C GLN A 98 1.16 -6.98 0.74
N GLN A 99 1.70 -6.89 -0.48
CA GLN A 99 2.52 -5.75 -0.88
C GLN A 99 1.73 -4.43 -0.83
N GLY A 100 0.48 -4.42 -1.31
CA GLY A 100 -0.41 -3.27 -1.26
C GLY A 100 -0.70 -2.81 0.17
N ILE A 101 -1.00 -3.77 1.06
CA ILE A 101 -1.15 -3.51 2.50
C ILE A 101 0.11 -2.88 3.08
N ALA A 102 1.29 -3.45 2.79
CA ALA A 102 2.55 -2.94 3.32
C ALA A 102 2.80 -1.48 2.88
N TYR A 103 2.60 -1.17 1.59
CA TYR A 103 2.74 0.21 1.10
C TYR A 103 1.72 1.17 1.71
N TYR A 104 0.48 0.73 1.90
CA TYR A 104 -0.55 1.52 2.58
C TYR A 104 -0.10 1.91 3.99
N TYR A 105 0.40 0.96 4.79
CA TYR A 105 0.84 1.23 6.15
C TYR A 105 2.10 2.09 6.22
N LEU A 106 2.97 2.03 5.20
CA LEU A 106 4.08 2.97 5.02
C LEU A 106 3.67 4.34 4.48
N LYS A 107 2.37 4.57 4.26
CA LYS A 107 1.79 5.81 3.70
C LYS A 107 2.21 6.09 2.26
N ASP A 108 2.80 5.12 1.56
CA ASP A 108 2.97 5.20 0.11
C ASP A 108 1.67 4.77 -0.59
N TYR A 109 0.70 5.67 -0.52
CA TYR A 109 -0.61 5.43 -1.11
C TYR A 109 -0.55 5.34 -2.63
N SER A 110 0.49 5.86 -3.29
CA SER A 110 0.60 5.77 -4.75
C SER A 110 0.84 4.33 -5.18
N GLN A 111 1.83 3.67 -4.57
CA GLN A 111 2.13 2.27 -4.84
C GLN A 111 0.97 1.36 -4.40
N SER A 112 0.39 1.62 -3.22
CA SER A 112 -0.78 0.89 -2.72
C SER A 112 -1.96 0.93 -3.71
N ILE A 113 -2.30 2.12 -4.22
CA ILE A 113 -3.39 2.28 -5.22
C ILE A 113 -3.10 1.45 -6.47
N GLY A 114 -1.86 1.47 -7.00
CA GLY A 114 -1.49 0.70 -8.19
C GLY A 114 -1.67 -0.80 -8.01
N LEU A 115 -1.26 -1.32 -6.84
CA LEU A 115 -1.39 -2.74 -6.51
C LEU A 115 -2.85 -3.15 -6.32
N PHE A 116 -3.63 -2.42 -5.51
CA PHE A 116 -5.05 -2.74 -5.34
C PHE A 116 -5.89 -2.53 -6.60
N THR A 117 -5.48 -1.63 -7.50
CA THR A 117 -6.08 -1.51 -8.84
C THR A 117 -5.86 -2.80 -9.65
N THR A 118 -4.64 -3.35 -9.58
CA THR A 118 -4.29 -4.61 -10.24
C THR A 118 -5.04 -5.80 -9.64
N VAL A 119 -5.09 -5.88 -8.31
CA VAL A 119 -5.81 -6.95 -7.61
C VAL A 119 -7.31 -6.88 -7.92
N ASN A 120 -7.92 -5.70 -7.90
CA ASN A 120 -9.32 -5.52 -8.28
C ASN A 120 -9.60 -5.85 -9.76
N LYS A 121 -8.61 -5.72 -10.65
CA LYS A 121 -8.72 -6.16 -12.04
C LYS A 121 -8.73 -7.70 -12.14
N TYR A 122 -7.95 -8.38 -11.30
CA TYR A 122 -7.89 -9.84 -11.27
C TYR A 122 -9.08 -10.47 -10.54
N GLU A 123 -9.57 -9.82 -9.48
CA GLU A 123 -10.69 -10.27 -8.64
C GLU A 123 -11.75 -9.15 -8.53
N PRO A 124 -12.52 -8.87 -9.59
CA PRO A 124 -13.50 -7.78 -9.60
C PRO A 124 -14.65 -7.95 -8.60
N ASP A 125 -14.91 -9.17 -8.14
CA ASP A 125 -15.94 -9.49 -7.16
C ASP A 125 -15.42 -9.49 -5.72
N ASN A 126 -14.12 -9.22 -5.51
CA ASN A 126 -13.53 -9.13 -4.17
C ASN A 126 -13.79 -7.74 -3.57
N ASP A 127 -14.85 -7.63 -2.76
CA ASP A 127 -15.23 -6.37 -2.13
C ASP A 127 -14.17 -5.80 -1.19
N LYS A 128 -13.36 -6.66 -0.55
CA LYS A 128 -12.23 -6.19 0.25
C LYS A 128 -11.20 -5.48 -0.63
N ALA A 129 -10.96 -5.95 -1.86
CA ALA A 129 -10.01 -5.31 -2.79
C ALA A 129 -10.46 -3.88 -3.12
N LYS A 130 -11.77 -3.71 -3.39
CA LYS A 130 -12.41 -2.41 -3.62
C LYS A 130 -12.28 -1.52 -2.39
N GLU A 131 -12.53 -2.07 -1.20
CA GLU A 131 -12.42 -1.34 0.06
C GLU A 131 -11.00 -0.79 0.26
N TRP A 132 -9.98 -1.63 0.12
CA TRP A 132 -8.58 -1.23 0.25
C TRP A 132 -8.16 -0.20 -0.81
N LEU A 133 -8.63 -0.33 -2.04
CA LEU A 133 -8.40 0.65 -3.10
C LEU A 133 -9.02 2.01 -2.75
N GLU A 134 -10.28 2.04 -2.33
CA GLU A 134 -10.97 3.27 -1.95
C GLU A 134 -10.37 3.90 -0.69
N ARG A 135 -9.96 3.09 0.28
CA ARG A 135 -9.26 3.53 1.49
C ARG A 135 -7.92 4.17 1.13
N SER A 136 -7.13 3.54 0.27
CA SER A 136 -5.86 4.09 -0.21
C SER A 136 -6.02 5.43 -0.94
N LYS A 137 -7.04 5.54 -1.82
CA LYS A 137 -7.36 6.82 -2.49
C LYS A 137 -7.77 7.90 -1.49
N THR A 138 -8.63 7.55 -0.53
CA THR A 138 -9.14 8.50 0.47
C THR A 138 -8.03 9.02 1.37
N ASP A 139 -7.16 8.13 1.87
CA ASP A 139 -6.06 8.53 2.75
C ASP A 139 -4.95 9.29 2.03
N ARG A 140 -4.75 9.03 0.72
CA ARG A 140 -3.91 9.88 -0.13
C ARG A 140 -4.40 11.33 -0.17
N LEU A 141 -5.72 11.56 -0.11
CA LEU A 141 -6.30 12.90 -0.09
C LEU A 141 -6.25 13.53 1.30
N ALA A 142 -6.22 12.72 2.36
CA ALA A 142 -6.27 13.20 3.75
C ALA A 142 -5.05 14.02 4.20
N LYS A 143 -3.98 14.06 3.41
CA LYS A 143 -2.84 14.96 3.65
C LYS A 143 -3.09 16.42 3.26
N TYR A 144 -4.03 16.68 2.33
CA TYR A 144 -4.24 18.03 1.80
C TYR A 144 -4.91 18.99 2.78
N PRO A 145 -5.95 18.61 3.55
CA PRO A 145 -6.58 19.54 4.51
C PRO A 145 -5.59 20.16 5.50
N PHE A 146 -4.64 19.37 6.01
CA PHE A 146 -3.61 19.87 6.93
C PHE A 146 -2.74 20.97 6.30
N VAL A 147 -2.32 20.80 5.05
CA VAL A 147 -1.54 21.81 4.32
C VAL A 147 -2.37 23.08 4.06
N LEU A 148 -3.65 22.91 3.72
CA LEU A 148 -4.54 24.05 3.51
C LEU A 148 -4.79 24.83 4.81
N TRP A 149 -4.91 24.16 5.95
CA TRP A 149 -5.00 24.81 7.26
C TRP A 149 -3.76 25.66 7.57
N ILE A 150 -2.56 25.17 7.26
CA ILE A 150 -1.32 25.94 7.41
C ILE A 150 -1.35 27.20 6.54
N LEU A 151 -1.78 27.09 5.27
CA LEU A 151 -1.88 28.24 4.38
C LEU A 151 -2.89 29.27 4.88
N VAL A 152 -4.05 28.83 5.37
CA VAL A 152 -5.05 29.71 5.99
C VAL A 152 -4.45 30.44 7.19
N LEU A 153 -3.71 29.74 8.05
CA LEU A 153 -3.05 30.35 9.21
C LEU A 153 -2.02 31.41 8.80
N ILE A 154 -1.19 31.12 7.79
CA ILE A 154 -0.18 32.06 7.28
C ILE A 154 -0.86 33.31 6.69
N PHE A 155 -1.87 33.16 5.84
CA PHE A 155 -2.53 34.30 5.20
C PHE A 155 -3.33 35.16 6.18
N THR A 156 -4.00 34.53 7.16
CA THR A 156 -4.71 35.26 8.21
C THR A 156 -3.74 36.02 9.12
N ALA A 157 -2.67 35.38 9.58
CA ALA A 157 -1.65 36.03 10.40
C ALA A 157 -0.97 37.18 9.64
N GLY A 158 -0.57 36.96 8.39
CA GLY A 158 0.02 37.99 7.54
C GLY A 158 -0.90 39.18 7.31
N SER A 159 -2.20 38.93 7.12
CA SER A 159 -3.22 39.99 7.00
C SER A 159 -3.44 40.76 8.30
N PHE A 160 -3.24 40.12 9.45
CA PHE A 160 -3.41 40.73 10.77
C PHE A 160 -2.20 41.59 11.16
N PHE A 161 -0.99 41.02 11.10
CA PHE A 161 0.26 41.69 11.48
C PHE A 161 0.79 42.64 10.40
N GLY A 162 0.50 42.38 9.12
CA GLY A 162 0.90 43.21 7.99
C GLY A 162 0.05 44.48 7.81
N LYS A 163 -0.84 44.81 8.75
CA LYS A 163 -1.77 45.95 8.65
C LYS A 163 -1.05 47.29 8.35
N ASN A 164 0.18 47.45 8.82
CA ASN A 164 0.97 48.67 8.63
C ASN A 164 1.76 48.70 7.32
N TYR A 165 1.86 47.57 6.60
CA TYR A 165 2.72 47.41 5.42
C TYR A 165 1.92 47.10 4.14
N ILE A 166 0.70 46.58 4.27
CA ILE A 166 -0.14 46.12 3.16
C ILE A 166 -1.31 47.08 2.96
N THR A 167 -1.55 47.50 1.71
CA THR A 167 -2.69 48.37 1.38
C THR A 167 -4.03 47.68 1.60
N HIS A 168 -5.07 48.47 1.89
CA HIS A 168 -6.41 47.95 2.17
C HIS A 168 -6.94 47.01 1.06
N ASN A 169 -6.78 47.40 -0.21
CA ASN A 169 -7.29 46.61 -1.35
C ASN A 169 -6.61 45.25 -1.47
N ILE A 170 -5.27 45.20 -1.29
CA ILE A 170 -4.51 43.95 -1.33
C ILE A 170 -4.94 43.05 -0.17
N ARG A 171 -5.09 43.62 1.03
CA ARG A 171 -5.54 42.87 2.20
C ARG A 171 -6.93 42.26 2.00
N SER A 172 -7.89 43.03 1.49
CA SER A 172 -9.24 42.53 1.20
C SER A 172 -9.23 41.39 0.19
N PHE A 173 -8.37 41.47 -0.84
CA PHE A 173 -8.21 40.41 -1.82
C PHE A 173 -7.59 39.13 -1.20
N VAL A 174 -6.56 39.26 -0.37
CA VAL A 174 -5.95 38.12 0.35
C VAL A 174 -6.97 37.45 1.27
N LEU A 175 -7.80 38.22 1.98
CA LEU A 175 -8.87 37.67 2.82
C LEU A 175 -9.93 36.92 2.01
N LEU A 176 -10.31 37.42 0.84
CA LEU A 176 -11.23 36.73 -0.08
C LEU A 176 -10.66 35.36 -0.51
N ILE A 177 -9.40 35.33 -0.96
CA ILE A 177 -8.73 34.07 -1.34
C ILE A 177 -8.66 33.12 -0.14
N THR A 178 -8.30 33.63 1.04
CA THR A 178 -8.21 32.84 2.27
C THR A 178 -9.56 32.21 2.62
N PHE A 179 -10.66 32.96 2.46
CA PHE A 179 -12.01 32.46 2.67
C PHE A 179 -12.36 31.33 1.69
N LEU A 180 -12.01 31.47 0.40
CA LEU A 180 -12.22 30.42 -0.59
C LEU A 180 -11.41 29.14 -0.28
N ILE A 181 -10.16 29.30 0.17
CA ILE A 181 -9.32 28.17 0.61
C ILE A 181 -9.95 27.49 1.82
N LEU A 182 -10.41 28.25 2.81
CA LEU A 182 -11.06 27.72 4.01
C LEU A 182 -12.33 26.94 3.66
N LEU A 183 -13.20 27.48 2.81
CA LEU A 183 -14.41 26.81 2.35
C LEU A 183 -14.06 25.49 1.63
N SER A 184 -13.09 25.52 0.73
CA SER A 184 -12.62 24.34 0.00
C SER A 184 -12.05 23.27 0.94
N THR A 185 -11.35 23.70 1.99
CA THR A 185 -10.77 22.82 3.01
C THR A 185 -11.85 22.09 3.79
N ILE A 186 -12.88 22.82 4.27
CA ILE A 186 -14.01 22.25 4.99
C ILE A 186 -14.78 21.24 4.11
N LEU A 187 -15.02 21.58 2.85
CA LEU A 187 -15.69 20.68 1.91
C LEU A 187 -14.89 19.38 1.68
N LEU A 188 -13.56 19.49 1.54
CA LEU A 188 -12.69 18.34 1.37
C LEU A 188 -12.66 17.46 2.63
N GLU A 189 -12.58 18.04 3.82
CA GLU A 189 -12.65 17.30 5.09
C GLU A 189 -13.99 16.59 5.26
N PHE A 190 -15.08 17.27 4.95
CA PHE A 190 -16.41 16.69 4.97
C PHE A 190 -16.52 15.49 4.02
N TYR A 191 -16.01 15.64 2.78
CA TYR A 191 -15.95 14.55 1.81
C TYR A 191 -15.17 13.34 2.33
N ILE A 192 -13.95 13.56 2.85
CA ILE A 192 -13.09 12.52 3.40
C ILE A 192 -13.77 11.82 4.58
N ARG A 193 -14.34 12.59 5.52
CA ARG A 193 -15.02 12.06 6.70
C ARG A 193 -16.23 11.20 6.31
N ARG A 194 -17.03 11.65 5.36
CA ARG A 194 -18.20 10.90 4.86
C ARG A 194 -17.79 9.59 4.18
N LYS A 195 -16.72 9.60 3.37
CA LYS A 195 -16.16 8.38 2.74
C LYS A 195 -15.66 7.39 3.80
N ARG A 196 -14.89 7.82 4.80
CA ARG A 196 -14.40 6.96 5.88
C ARG A 196 -15.52 6.31 6.70
N LEU A 197 -16.65 7.00 6.89
CA LEU A 197 -17.81 6.46 7.59
C LEU A 197 -18.53 5.35 6.81
N ARG A 198 -18.50 5.39 5.47
CA ARG A 198 -19.09 4.35 4.61
C ARG A 198 -18.26 3.07 4.60
N VAL A 199 -16.93 3.20 4.70
CA VAL A 199 -15.99 2.06 4.71
C VAL A 199 -16.03 1.28 6.03
N LYS A 200 -16.48 1.90 7.13
CA LYS A 200 -16.57 1.24 8.45
C LYS A 200 -17.89 0.48 8.70
N ARG A 201 -18.87 0.56 7.79
CA ARG A 201 -20.15 -0.15 7.89
C ARG A 201 -20.11 -1.38 7.02
#